data_AF-A0A0V1M0I7-F1
#
_entry.id   AF-A0A0V1M0I7-F1
#
_cell.length_a   1.000
_cell.length_b   1.000
_cell.length_c   1.000
_cell.angle_alpha   90.00
_cell.angle_beta   90.00
_cell.angle_gamma   90.00
#
_symmetry.space_group_name_H-M   'P 1'
#
loop_
_entity.id
_entity.type
_entity.pdbx_description
1 polymer ?
#
loop_
_entity_poly.entity_id
_entity_poly.type
_entity_poly.pdbx_seq_one_letter_code
_entity_poly.pdbx_strand_id
1 'polypeptide(L)'
;MDLPPEDVSSADKDRLWKTLGLHWNGHSDHLTFMPMPDIHPERHDSKRELLSLASRLFDPLGCLAPFTIRAKKMFQSLWLKGLDWDDQLPLDISRVWCQWKRELKTLDSVRVPRALMVIPKGQVRRSELH
;
A
#
# COMPACT_ATOMS: atom_id res chain seq x y z
N MET A 1 3.89 -26.98 -14.84
CA MET A 1 3.70 -25.52 -14.76
C MET A 1 4.05 -25.16 -13.32
N ASP A 2 5.35 -25.02 -13.08
CA ASP A 2 5.92 -24.90 -11.74
C ASP A 2 5.72 -23.48 -11.22
N LEU A 3 4.90 -23.35 -10.17
CA LEU A 3 4.79 -22.13 -9.38
C LEU A 3 6.11 -21.93 -8.61
N PRO A 4 6.64 -20.70 -8.54
CA PRO A 4 7.87 -20.43 -7.80
C PRO A 4 7.69 -20.69 -6.29
N PRO A 5 8.77 -21.07 -5.58
CA PRO A 5 8.70 -21.40 -4.16
C PRO A 5 8.35 -20.17 -3.33
N GLU A 6 7.39 -20.33 -2.42
CA GLU A 6 7.02 -19.34 -1.44
C GLU A 6 8.11 -19.24 -0.37
N ASP A 7 8.69 -18.05 -0.20
CA ASP A 7 9.68 -17.77 0.86
C ASP A 7 8.99 -17.80 2.24
N VAL A 8 9.33 -18.83 3.02
CA VAL A 8 8.82 -19.10 4.37
C VAL A 8 9.59 -18.29 5.41
N SER A 9 8.89 -17.52 6.25
CA SER A 9 9.43 -17.07 7.55
C SER A 9 8.32 -16.68 8.55
N SER A 10 8.33 -17.40 9.68
CA SER A 10 7.74 -17.16 11.02
C SER A 10 6.21 -17.05 11.20
N ALA A 11 5.61 -18.21 11.51
CA ALA A 11 4.46 -18.55 12.39
C ALA A 11 3.17 -17.69 12.46
N ASP A 12 3.21 -16.37 12.30
CA ASP A 12 2.02 -15.50 12.14
C ASP A 12 1.70 -15.21 10.66
N LYS A 13 2.67 -15.47 9.77
CA LYS A 13 2.54 -15.31 8.31
C LYS A 13 1.79 -16.44 7.60
N ASP A 14 1.60 -17.59 8.26
CA ASP A 14 0.94 -18.78 7.69
C ASP A 14 -0.54 -18.59 7.31
N ARG A 15 -1.14 -17.42 7.64
CA ARG A 15 -2.55 -17.11 7.37
C ARG A 15 -2.78 -15.78 6.64
N LEU A 16 -1.70 -15.15 6.16
CA LEU A 16 -1.76 -13.90 5.43
C LEU A 16 -1.76 -14.17 3.93
N TRP A 17 -2.94 -14.21 3.32
CA TRP A 17 -3.05 -14.39 1.88
C TRP A 17 -2.80 -13.07 1.15
N LYS A 18 -1.90 -13.07 0.16
CA LYS A 18 -1.57 -11.88 -0.62
C LYS A 18 -2.29 -11.88 -1.96
N THR A 19 -2.90 -10.75 -2.32
CA THR A 19 -3.45 -10.54 -3.67
C THR A 19 -3.34 -9.06 -4.02
N LEU A 20 -2.65 -8.73 -5.12
CA LEU A 20 -2.52 -7.37 -5.63
C LEU A 20 -2.00 -6.34 -4.59
N GLY A 21 -1.14 -6.76 -3.66
CA GLY A 21 -0.59 -5.89 -2.60
C GLY A 21 -1.41 -5.83 -1.31
N LEU A 22 -2.66 -6.31 -1.33
CA LEU A 22 -3.49 -6.53 -0.15
C LEU A 22 -3.09 -7.83 0.54
N HIS A 23 -3.15 -7.83 1.86
CA HIS A 23 -2.96 -9.00 2.69
C HIS A 23 -4.23 -9.26 3.49
N TRP A 24 -4.74 -10.49 3.47
CA TRP A 24 -5.91 -10.87 4.23
C TRP A 24 -5.49 -11.68 5.45
N ASN A 25 -5.88 -11.22 6.64
CA ASN A 25 -5.75 -12.00 7.87
C ASN A 25 -7.01 -12.87 8.05
N GLY A 26 -6.89 -14.17 7.75
CA GLY A 26 -8.03 -15.09 7.82
C GLY A 26 -8.59 -15.33 9.23
N HIS A 27 -7.81 -15.07 10.29
CA HIS A 27 -8.26 -15.29 11.67
C HIS A 27 -9.19 -14.17 12.16
N SER A 28 -8.87 -12.93 11.82
CA SER A 28 -9.59 -11.74 12.29
C SER A 28 -10.38 -11.03 11.19
N ASP A 29 -10.47 -11.66 10.02
CA ASP A 29 -11.25 -11.25 8.85
C ASP A 29 -11.08 -9.77 8.43
N HIS A 30 -9.83 -9.31 8.41
CA HIS A 30 -9.49 -7.97 7.92
C HIS A 30 -8.46 -8.02 6.80
N LEU A 31 -8.55 -7.03 5.92
CA LEU A 31 -7.52 -6.69 4.95
C LEU A 31 -6.51 -5.74 5.61
N THR A 32 -5.25 -5.91 5.26
CA THR A 32 -4.12 -5.09 5.71
C THR A 32 -3.09 -4.96 4.58
N PHE A 33 -2.05 -4.16 4.81
CA PHE A 33 -1.03 -3.83 3.83
C PHE A 33 0.34 -4.01 4.48
N MET A 34 1.19 -4.85 3.89
CA MET A 34 2.51 -5.07 4.45
C MET A 34 3.45 -3.91 4.12
N PRO A 35 4.32 -3.50 5.06
CA PRO A 35 5.38 -2.55 4.80
C PRO A 35 6.25 -3.04 3.66
N MET A 36 6.64 -2.11 2.78
CA MET A 36 7.57 -2.42 1.70
C MET A 36 9.00 -2.56 2.25
N PRO A 37 9.73 -3.62 1.87
CA PRO A 37 11.14 -3.77 2.25
C PRO A 37 12.01 -2.69 1.59
N ASP A 38 13.20 -2.47 2.16
CA ASP A 38 14.26 -1.62 1.58
C ASP A 38 13.88 -0.15 1.38
N ILE A 39 13.11 0.40 2.31
CA ILE A 39 12.76 1.82 2.31
C ILE A 39 13.68 2.61 3.24
N HIS A 40 14.41 3.52 2.61
CA HIS A 40 15.31 4.49 3.24
C HIS A 40 14.64 5.87 3.25
N PRO A 41 14.01 6.29 4.36
CA PRO A 41 13.23 7.51 4.40
C PRO A 41 14.07 8.76 4.16
N GLU A 42 15.32 8.78 4.64
CA GLU A 42 16.22 9.94 4.49
C GLU A 42 16.98 9.96 3.15
N ARG A 43 16.80 8.95 2.29
CA ARG A 43 17.44 8.94 0.97
C ARG A 43 16.86 10.07 0.11
N HIS A 44 17.75 10.83 -0.52
CA HIS A 44 17.37 11.79 -1.54
C HIS A 44 17.07 11.03 -2.84
N ASP A 45 15.81 11.11 -3.26
CA ASP A 45 15.30 10.42 -4.44
C ASP A 45 15.14 11.41 -5.59
N SER A 46 15.09 10.87 -6.80
CA SER A 46 14.71 11.57 -8.03
C SER A 46 13.20 11.52 -8.29
N LYS A 47 12.73 12.30 -9.27
CA LYS A 47 11.33 12.21 -9.76
C LYS A 47 10.95 10.79 -10.19
N ARG A 48 11.86 10.08 -10.88
CA ARG A 48 11.68 8.68 -11.32
C ARG A 48 11.54 7.74 -10.13
N GLU A 49 12.40 7.88 -9.13
CA GLU A 49 12.37 7.02 -7.94
C GLU A 49 11.12 7.28 -7.09
N LEU A 50 10.68 8.53 -6.99
CA LEU A 50 9.41 8.86 -6.33
C LEU A 50 8.24 8.14 -7.00
N LEU A 51 8.12 8.23 -8.32
CA LEU A 51 7.04 7.56 -9.06
C LEU A 51 7.15 6.04 -8.94
N SER A 52 8.36 5.50 -9.08
CA SER A 52 8.62 4.07 -8.98
C SER A 52 8.17 3.53 -7.62
N LEU A 53 8.57 4.18 -6.52
CA LEU A 53 8.16 3.77 -5.19
C LEU A 53 6.66 3.94 -4.95
N ALA A 54 6.08 5.07 -5.37
CA ALA A 54 4.65 5.31 -5.24
C ALA A 54 3.80 4.27 -5.98
N SER A 55 4.25 3.83 -7.15
CA SER A 55 3.52 2.87 -8.00
C SER A 55 3.53 1.44 -7.46
N ARG A 56 4.48 1.10 -6.57
CA ARG A 56 4.50 -0.20 -5.88
C ARG A 56 3.30 -0.36 -4.94
N LEU A 57 2.74 0.75 -4.45
CA LEU A 57 1.57 0.75 -3.60
C LEU A 57 0.30 0.75 -4.44
N PHE A 58 -0.07 -0.44 -4.90
CA PHE A 58 -1.30 -0.66 -5.65
C PHE A 58 -2.50 -0.77 -4.70
N ASP A 59 -3.55 0.03 -4.95
CA ASP A 59 -4.74 0.12 -4.10
C ASP A 59 -6.01 -0.02 -4.96
N PRO A 60 -6.39 -1.26 -5.31
CA PRO A 60 -7.54 -1.50 -6.20
C PRO A 60 -8.88 -1.16 -5.52
N LEU A 61 -8.94 -1.19 -4.19
CA LEU A 61 -10.18 -0.97 -3.42
C LEU A 61 -10.29 0.46 -2.88
N GLY A 62 -9.27 1.31 -3.07
CA GLY A 62 -9.25 2.68 -2.57
C GLY A 62 -9.05 2.79 -1.05
N CYS A 63 -8.70 1.71 -0.36
CA CYS A 63 -8.53 1.68 1.09
C CYS A 63 -7.36 2.56 1.57
N LEU A 64 -6.37 2.78 0.70
CA LEU A 64 -5.21 3.65 0.93
C LEU A 64 -5.30 4.94 0.12
N ALA A 65 -6.46 5.30 -0.41
CA ALA A 65 -6.63 6.51 -1.23
C ALA A 65 -6.05 7.78 -0.55
N PRO A 66 -6.30 8.07 0.75
CA PRO A 66 -5.70 9.24 1.41
C PRO A 66 -4.16 9.26 1.37
N PHE A 67 -3.56 8.08 1.36
CA PHE A 67 -2.11 7.91 1.36
C PHE A 67 -1.52 7.92 -0.05
N THR A 68 -2.13 7.22 -1.01
CA THR A 68 -1.67 7.17 -2.41
C THR A 68 -1.89 8.51 -3.14
N ILE A 69 -2.94 9.25 -2.82
CA ILE A 69 -3.21 10.58 -3.41
C ILE A 69 -2.10 11.57 -3.05
N ARG A 70 -1.53 11.51 -1.84
CA ARG A 70 -0.41 12.38 -1.45
C ARG A 70 0.80 12.21 -2.37
N ALA A 71 1.15 10.96 -2.72
CA ALA A 71 2.23 10.68 -3.66
C ALA A 71 1.93 11.22 -5.07
N LYS A 72 0.70 11.04 -5.55
CA LYS A 72 0.25 11.59 -6.84
C LYS A 72 0.32 13.11 -6.87
N LYS A 73 -0.07 13.80 -5.80
CA LYS A 73 0.05 15.26 -5.67
C LYS A 73 1.51 15.73 -5.72
N MET A 74 2.41 15.03 -5.04
CA MET A 74 3.85 15.33 -5.12
C MET A 74 4.37 15.17 -6.56
N PHE A 75 4.04 14.06 -7.22
CA PHE A 75 4.43 13.82 -8.62
C PHE A 75 3.87 14.89 -9.58
N GLN A 76 2.61 15.29 -9.42
CA GLN A 76 2.01 16.37 -10.19
C GLN A 76 2.73 17.71 -9.96
N SER A 77 3.11 18.02 -8.71
CA SER A 77 3.87 19.23 -8.41
C SER A 77 5.25 19.24 -9.09
N LEU A 78 5.95 18.10 -9.10
CA LEU A 78 7.23 17.95 -9.83
C LEU A 78 7.05 18.14 -11.33
N TRP A 79 5.95 17.63 -11.88
CA TRP A 79 5.62 17.80 -13.29
C TRP A 79 5.39 19.27 -13.64
N LEU A 80 4.61 19.99 -12.84
CA LEU A 80 4.35 21.42 -13.02
C LEU A 80 5.61 22.28 -12.85
N LYS A 81 6.56 21.85 -12.02
CA LYS A 81 7.87 22.50 -11.86
C LYS A 81 8.85 22.18 -13.00
N GLY A 82 8.48 21.30 -13.94
CA GLY A 82 9.32 20.97 -15.10
C GLY A 82 10.55 20.13 -14.78
N LEU A 83 10.55 19.37 -13.66
CA LEU A 83 11.70 18.51 -13.32
C LEU A 83 11.84 17.35 -14.30
N ASP A 84 13.09 17.02 -14.65
CA ASP A 84 13.43 15.83 -15.40
C ASP A 84 13.35 14.57 -14.51
N TRP A 85 13.43 13.41 -15.14
CA TRP A 85 13.22 12.13 -14.46
C TRP A 85 14.26 11.85 -13.37
N ASP A 86 15.52 12.17 -13.65
CA ASP A 86 16.65 11.82 -12.78
C ASP A 86 17.09 13.02 -11.90
N ASP A 87 16.35 14.13 -11.97
CA ASP A 87 16.56 15.29 -11.10
C ASP A 87 16.18 15.00 -9.66
N GLN A 88 17.01 15.51 -8.74
CA GLN A 88 16.78 15.45 -7.31
C GLN A 88 15.54 16.24 -6.90
N LEU A 89 14.77 15.69 -5.96
CA LEU A 89 13.57 16.35 -5.46
C LEU A 89 13.91 17.69 -4.78
N PRO A 90 13.19 18.79 -5.11
CA PRO A 90 13.29 20.05 -4.41
C PRO A 90 13.03 19.90 -2.91
N LEU A 91 13.70 20.71 -2.09
CA LEU A 91 13.67 20.62 -0.62
C LEU A 91 12.25 20.61 -0.01
N ASP A 92 11.32 21.38 -0.59
CA ASP A 92 9.92 21.43 -0.18
C ASP A 92 9.21 20.08 -0.37
N ILE A 93 9.44 19.41 -1.50
CA ILE A 93 8.83 18.11 -1.81
C ILE A 93 9.57 16.98 -1.10
N SER A 94 10.90 17.04 -1.06
CA SER A 94 11.76 16.05 -0.43
C SER A 94 11.39 15.82 1.04
N ARG A 95 11.13 16.88 1.81
CA ARG A 95 10.70 16.75 3.22
C ARG A 95 9.39 15.97 3.36
N VAL A 96 8.39 16.29 2.54
CA VAL A 96 7.09 15.60 2.56
C VAL A 96 7.23 14.16 2.07
N TRP A 97 8.11 13.92 1.10
CA TRP A 97 8.43 12.60 0.57
C TRP A 97 9.10 11.70 1.61
N CYS A 98 10.09 12.22 2.34
CA CYS A 98 10.72 11.49 3.45
C CYS A 98 9.68 11.10 4.51
N GLN A 99 8.80 12.02 4.88
CA GLN A 99 7.73 11.74 5.83
C GLN A 99 6.75 10.67 5.32
N TRP A 100 6.35 10.75 4.05
CA TRP A 100 5.51 9.73 3.40
C TRP A 100 6.20 8.34 3.43
N LYS A 101 7.52 8.27 3.17
CA LYS A 101 8.30 7.03 3.28
C LYS A 101 8.36 6.46 4.71
N ARG A 102 8.34 7.32 5.74
CA ARG A 102 8.28 6.86 7.15
C ARG A 102 6.90 6.27 7.48
N GLU A 103 5.83 6.95 7.09
CA GLU A 103 4.45 6.48 7.27
C GLU A 103 4.18 5.17 6.51
N LEU A 104 4.86 4.97 5.39
CA LEU A 104 4.74 3.74 4.63
C LEU A 104 5.16 2.49 5.43
N LYS A 105 6.05 2.65 6.42
CA LYS A 105 6.47 1.56 7.31
C LYS A 105 5.38 1.16 8.32
N THR A 106 4.34 1.96 8.48
CA THR A 106 3.24 1.71 9.43
C THR A 106 1.97 1.24 8.74
N LEU A 107 2.05 0.83 7.47
CA LEU A 107 0.87 0.42 6.70
C LEU A 107 0.19 -0.86 7.24
N ASP A 108 0.92 -1.71 7.96
CA ASP A 108 0.39 -2.90 8.62
C ASP A 108 -0.61 -2.57 9.74
N SER A 109 -0.55 -1.35 10.28
CA SER A 109 -1.53 -0.86 11.26
C SER A 109 -2.90 -0.60 10.63
N VAL A 110 -2.99 -0.46 9.31
CA VAL A 110 -4.25 -0.27 8.60
C VAL A 110 -5.00 -1.60 8.57
N ARG A 111 -6.19 -1.60 9.17
CA ARG A 111 -7.10 -2.75 9.19
C ARG A 111 -8.43 -2.37 8.58
N VAL A 112 -8.81 -3.04 7.51
CA VAL A 112 -10.11 -2.85 6.84
C VAL A 112 -10.92 -4.12 7.04
N PRO A 113 -12.02 -4.09 7.82
CA PRO A 113 -12.91 -5.24 7.95
C PRO A 113 -13.41 -5.66 6.57
N ARG A 114 -13.30 -6.96 6.23
CA ARG A 114 -13.75 -7.46 4.93
C ARG A 114 -15.28 -7.50 4.82
N ALA A 115 -15.96 -7.78 5.92
CA ALA A 115 -17.41 -7.74 6.02
C ALA A 115 -17.89 -6.37 6.49
N LEU A 116 -18.46 -5.56 5.59
CA LEU A 116 -19.18 -4.34 5.95
C LEU A 116 -20.62 -4.62 6.44
N MET A 117 -21.09 -5.86 6.28
CA MET A 117 -22.44 -6.28 6.63
C MET A 117 -22.41 -7.35 7.73
N VAL A 118 -22.74 -6.93 8.94
CA VAL A 118 -23.07 -7.85 10.05
C VAL A 118 -24.58 -8.05 10.05
N ILE A 119 -25.11 -8.82 9.09
CA ILE A 119 -26.54 -9.16 9.08
C ILE A 119 -26.71 -10.39 9.98
N PRO A 120 -27.57 -10.33 11.03
CA PRO A 120 -27.89 -11.50 11.84
C PRO A 120 -28.38 -12.64 10.93
N LYS A 121 -27.85 -13.87 11.11
CA LYS A 121 -28.18 -15.01 10.23
C LYS A 121 -29.68 -15.23 10.04
N GLY A 122 -30.52 -14.87 11.01
CA GLY A 122 -31.99 -14.96 10.92
C GLY A 122 -32.68 -13.93 10.01
N GLN A 123 -31.97 -12.91 9.55
CA GLN A 123 -32.49 -11.88 8.62
C GLN A 123 -31.93 -12.02 7.21
N VAL A 124 -30.99 -12.94 6.98
CA VAL A 124 -30.43 -13.21 5.65
C VAL A 124 -31.43 -14.06 4.87
N ARG A 125 -32.22 -13.43 4.00
CA ARG A 125 -33.18 -14.14 3.12
C ARG A 125 -32.51 -14.88 1.96
N ARG A 126 -31.38 -14.36 1.47
CA ARG A 126 -30.62 -14.90 0.33
C ARG A 126 -29.21 -14.33 0.35
N SER A 127 -28.22 -15.17 0.09
CA SER A 127 -26.83 -14.77 -0.11
C SER A 127 -26.34 -15.39 -1.41
N GLU A 128 -25.79 -14.59 -2.32
CA GLU A 128 -25.19 -15.06 -3.57
C GLU A 128 -23.74 -14.60 -3.60
N LEU A 129 -22.85 -15.51 -3.99
CA LEU A 129 -21.51 -15.13 -4.44
C LEU A 129 -21.62 -14.92 -5.95
N HIS A 130 -21.33 -13.69 -6.40
CA HIS A 130 -21.10 -13.40 -7.82
C HIS A 130 -19.64 -13.63 -8.19
#